data_AF-A0AA40AYS6-F1
#
_entry.id   AF-A0AA40AYS6-F1
#
_cell.length_a   1.000
_cell.length_b   1.000
_cell.length_c   1.000
_cell.angle_alpha   90.00
_cell.angle_beta   90.00
_cell.angle_gamma   90.00
#
_symmetry.space_group_name_H-M   'P 1'
#
loop_
_entity.id
_entity.type
_entity.pdbx_description
1 polymer ?
#
loop_
_entity_poly.entity_id
_entity_poly.type
_entity_poly.pdbx_seq_one_letter_code
_entity_poly.pdbx_strand_id
1 'polypeptide(L)'
;MAEINKLTKVALVLLRFGQFSCGVVALSFVSRFISLANIADAEKDPRLMFTLIVCSISAVYGLVFIAPFLYTFLAFPADFVFFALWVTVFSLVMTRVGTDGCDAVWYRSYWGFYWASSCVQFKLVLASSFISLWNYLLTTILVRHP
;
A
#
# COMPACT_ATOMS: atom_id res chain seq x y z
N MET A 1 -4.98 -9.60 33.68
CA MET A 1 -5.27 -8.35 32.95
C MET A 1 -4.00 -7.57 32.56
N ALA A 2 -3.00 -7.38 33.44
CA ALA A 2 -1.80 -6.61 33.09
C ALA A 2 -0.97 -7.16 31.91
N GLU A 3 -0.87 -8.48 31.76
CA GLU A 3 -0.13 -9.12 30.65
C GLU A 3 -0.83 -8.97 29.29
N ILE A 4 -2.17 -8.94 29.27
CA ILE A 4 -2.98 -8.73 28.06
C ILE A 4 -2.73 -7.32 27.49
N ASN A 5 -2.56 -6.32 28.37
CA ASN A 5 -2.26 -4.95 27.95
C ASN A 5 -0.87 -4.81 27.35
N LYS A 6 0.13 -5.60 27.78
CA LYS A 6 1.47 -5.57 27.18
C LYS A 6 1.47 -6.20 25.79
N LEU A 7 0.84 -7.37 25.64
CA LEU A 7 0.72 -8.05 24.35
C LEU A 7 -0.01 -7.19 23.31
N THR A 8 -1.10 -6.53 23.71
CA THR A 8 -1.87 -5.63 22.84
C THR A 8 -1.03 -4.42 22.39
N LYS A 9 -0.25 -3.82 23.31
CA LYS A 9 0.65 -2.72 22.98
C LYS A 9 1.76 -3.14 22.01
N VAL A 10 2.38 -4.30 22.21
CA VAL A 10 3.41 -4.82 21.32
C VAL A 10 2.84 -5.15 19.94
N ALA A 11 1.67 -5.79 19.89
CA ALA A 11 0.98 -6.09 18.62
C ALA A 11 0.67 -4.81 17.83
N LEU A 12 0.20 -3.75 18.49
CA LEU A 12 -0.06 -2.45 17.84
C LEU A 12 1.21 -1.84 17.24
N VAL A 13 2.35 -1.91 17.94
CA VAL A 13 3.63 -1.40 17.42
C VAL A 13 4.06 -2.19 16.17
N LEU A 14 3.93 -3.51 16.19
CA LEU A 14 4.26 -4.36 15.03
C LEU A 14 3.32 -4.08 13.84
N LEU A 15 2.03 -3.91 14.09
CA LEU A 15 1.03 -3.56 13.07
C LEU A 15 1.34 -2.20 12.42
N ARG A 16 1.72 -1.19 13.20
CA ARG A 16 2.14 0.13 12.69
C ARG A 16 3.40 0.04 11.83
N PHE A 17 4.38 -0.74 12.25
CA PHE A 17 5.58 -1.00 11.46
C PHE A 17 5.26 -1.75 10.15
N GLY A 18 4.30 -2.68 10.20
CA GLY A 18 3.74 -3.37 9.05
C GLY A 18 3.08 -2.41 8.04
N GLN A 19 2.32 -1.42 8.51
CA GLN A 19 1.71 -0.39 7.65
C GLN A 19 2.78 0.46 6.95
N PHE A 20 3.80 0.89 7.69
CA PHE A 20 4.89 1.70 7.15
C PHE A 20 5.71 0.95 6.09
N SER A 21 6.21 -0.23 6.43
CA SER A 21 7.02 -1.05 5.52
C SER A 21 6.28 -1.36 4.23
N CYS A 22 4.99 -1.68 4.33
CA CYS A 22 4.16 -1.98 3.18
C CYS A 22 3.94 -0.78 2.25
N GLY A 23 3.67 0.40 2.83
CA GLY A 23 3.54 1.66 2.08
C GLY A 23 4.83 2.04 1.36
N VAL A 24 5.99 1.89 2.01
CA VAL A 24 7.30 2.19 1.42
C VAL A 24 7.65 1.25 0.27
N VAL A 25 7.37 -0.05 0.43
CA VAL A 25 7.58 -1.04 -0.64
C VAL A 25 6.75 -0.66 -1.87
N ALA A 26 5.44 -0.44 -1.71
CA ALA A 26 4.56 -0.06 -2.81
C ALA A 26 5.00 1.26 -3.47
N LEU A 27 5.37 2.27 -2.67
CA LEU A 27 5.87 3.56 -3.15
C LEU A 27 7.12 3.41 -4.02
N SER A 28 8.07 2.59 -3.59
CA SER A 28 9.35 2.38 -4.28
C SER A 28 9.15 1.79 -5.67
N PHE A 29 8.23 0.83 -5.81
CA PHE A 29 7.91 0.24 -7.11
C PHE A 29 7.18 1.23 -8.02
N VAL A 30 6.12 1.87 -7.54
CA VAL A 30 5.32 2.81 -8.34
C VAL A 30 6.15 4.02 -8.78
N SER A 31 7.02 4.55 -7.93
CA SER A 31 7.93 5.64 -8.28
C SER A 31 8.89 5.23 -9.40
N ARG A 32 9.46 4.02 -9.34
CA ARG A 32 10.33 3.50 -10.40
C ARG A 32 9.57 3.37 -11.72
N PHE A 33 8.32 2.90 -11.69
CA PHE A 33 7.48 2.78 -12.88
C PHE A 33 7.24 4.14 -13.55
N ILE A 34 6.92 5.17 -12.76
CA ILE A 34 6.66 6.51 -13.29
C ILE A 34 7.94 7.13 -13.89
N SER A 35 9.09 6.96 -13.23
CA SER A 35 10.36 7.44 -13.79
C SER A 35 10.69 6.79 -15.13
N LEU A 36 10.43 5.49 -15.27
CA LEU A 36 10.64 4.78 -16.54
C LEU A 36 9.65 5.23 -17.62
N ALA A 37 8.38 5.43 -17.28
CA ALA A 37 7.38 5.96 -18.21
C ALA A 37 7.73 7.37 -18.69
N ASN A 38 8.31 8.20 -17.82
CA ASN A 38 8.73 9.55 -18.17
C ASN A 38 9.96 9.59 -19.10
N ILE A 39 10.82 8.56 -19.06
CA ILE A 39 11.96 8.43 -20.00
C ILE A 39 11.48 7.97 -21.39
N ALA A 40 10.41 7.18 -21.43
CA ALA A 40 9.86 6.62 -22.67
C ALA A 40 8.83 7.52 -23.36
N ASP A 41 8.60 8.75 -22.86
CA ASP A 41 7.53 9.66 -23.32
C ASP A 41 6.15 8.98 -23.47
N ALA A 42 5.88 8.00 -22.60
CA ALA A 42 4.63 7.26 -22.61
C ALA A 42 3.52 8.05 -21.90
N GLU A 43 2.27 7.87 -22.34
CA GLU A 43 1.11 8.47 -21.69
C GLU A 43 1.06 8.14 -20.19
N LYS A 44 0.84 9.18 -19.37
CA LYS A 44 0.77 9.06 -17.91
C LYS A 44 -0.59 8.52 -17.49
N ASP A 45 -0.62 7.28 -17.01
CA ASP A 45 -1.83 6.69 -16.45
C ASP A 45 -2.25 7.40 -15.14
N PRO A 46 -3.47 7.98 -15.07
CA PRO A 46 -3.95 8.65 -13.86
C PRO A 46 -4.12 7.68 -12.68
N ARG A 47 -4.31 6.38 -12.97
CA ARG A 47 -4.48 5.33 -11.96
C ARG A 47 -3.19 5.08 -11.17
N LEU A 48 -2.04 5.11 -11.84
CA LEU A 48 -0.73 4.92 -11.18
C LEU A 48 -0.36 6.14 -10.34
N MET A 49 -0.72 7.34 -10.78
CA MET A 49 -0.54 8.57 -10.01
C MET A 49 -1.36 8.56 -8.72
N PHE A 50 -2.62 8.09 -8.77
CA PHE A 50 -3.43 7.92 -7.56
C PHE A 50 -2.77 6.94 -6.57
N THR A 51 -2.30 5.79 -7.05
CA THR A 51 -1.59 4.82 -6.21
C THR A 51 -0.34 5.42 -5.57
N LEU A 52 0.45 6.21 -6.31
CA LEU A 52 1.63 6.88 -5.78
C LEU A 52 1.27 7.79 -4.59
N ILE A 53 0.26 8.64 -4.77
CA ILE A 53 -0.20 9.59 -3.74
C ILE A 53 -0.63 8.84 -2.47
N VAL A 54 -1.47 7.82 -2.61
CA VAL A 54 -1.95 7.03 -1.46
C VAL A 54 -0.78 6.36 -0.73
N CYS A 55 0.18 5.79 -1.46
CA CYS A 55 1.37 5.18 -0.85
C CYS A 55 2.22 6.19 -0.09
N SER A 56 2.44 7.39 -0.65
CA SER A 56 3.20 8.46 0.00
C SER A 56 2.53 8.94 1.29
N ILE A 57 1.23 9.21 1.26
CA ILE A 57 0.49 9.68 2.44
C ILE A 57 0.48 8.58 3.52
N SER A 58 0.28 7.32 3.13
CA SER A 58 0.33 6.16 4.04
C SER A 58 1.70 5.98 4.69
N ALA A 59 2.80 6.20 3.95
CA ALA A 59 4.15 6.10 4.50
C ALA A 59 4.45 7.21 5.52
N VAL A 60 4.03 8.45 5.22
CA VAL A 60 4.17 9.59 6.16
C VAL A 60 3.33 9.36 7.40
N TYR A 61 2.09 8.88 7.24
CA TYR A 61 1.23 8.53 8.37
C TYR A 61 1.84 7.43 9.24
N GLY A 62 2.34 6.34 8.64
CA GLY A 62 3.04 5.29 9.35
C GLY A 62 4.25 5.80 10.15
N LEU A 63 5.02 6.75 9.60
CA LEU A 63 6.20 7.33 10.25
C LEU A 63 5.82 8.24 11.43
N VAL A 64 4.81 9.10 11.25
CA VAL A 64 4.36 10.05 12.29
C VAL A 64 3.72 9.32 13.47
N PHE A 65 3.00 8.23 13.22
CA PHE A 65 2.24 7.49 14.24
C PHE A 65 3.00 6.30 14.87
N ILE A 66 4.33 6.20 14.66
CA ILE A 66 5.19 5.25 15.40
C ILE A 66 5.24 5.56 16.90
N ALA A 67 5.10 6.83 17.30
CA ALA A 67 5.04 7.23 18.70
C ALA A 67 3.57 7.16 19.19
N PRO A 68 3.17 6.14 19.99
CA PRO A 68 1.77 5.85 20.29
C PRO A 68 1.13 6.81 21.32
N PHE A 69 1.80 7.92 21.67
CA PHE A 69 1.50 8.66 22.91
C PHE A 69 0.65 9.92 22.76
N LEU A 70 0.36 10.42 21.55
CA LEU A 70 -0.25 11.74 21.42
C LEU A 70 -1.67 11.78 20.82
N TYR A 71 -2.18 10.75 20.13
CA TYR A 71 -3.40 10.91 19.31
C TYR A 71 -4.34 9.69 19.21
N THR A 72 -4.66 9.00 20.32
CA THR A 72 -5.58 7.84 20.30
C THR A 72 -6.98 8.18 19.75
N PHE A 73 -7.49 9.41 19.96
CA PHE A 73 -8.83 9.80 19.51
C PHE A 73 -8.93 10.09 18.00
N LEU A 74 -7.85 10.61 17.37
CA LEU A 74 -7.86 10.94 15.94
C LEU A 74 -7.40 9.77 15.07
N ALA A 75 -6.65 8.81 15.63
CA ALA A 75 -6.19 7.63 14.92
C ALA A 75 -7.35 6.74 14.42
N PHE A 76 -8.45 6.66 15.17
CA PHE A 76 -9.59 5.80 14.84
C PHE A 76 -10.25 6.11 13.48
N PRO A 77 -10.70 7.35 13.19
CA PRO A 77 -11.26 7.66 11.86
C PRO A 77 -10.19 7.67 10.77
N ALA A 78 -8.95 8.06 11.09
CA ALA A 78 -7.87 8.10 10.11
C ALA A 78 -7.52 6.68 9.58
N ASP A 79 -7.43 5.69 10.46
CA ASP A 79 -7.13 4.30 10.08
C ASP A 79 -8.22 3.71 9.16
N PHE A 80 -9.49 4.08 9.35
CA PHE A 80 -10.59 3.67 8.48
C PHE A 80 -10.53 4.32 7.09
N VAL A 81 -10.13 5.59 7.01
CA VAL A 81 -9.92 6.27 5.72
C VAL A 81 -8.78 5.61 4.95
N PHE A 82 -7.66 5.30 5.60
CA PHE A 82 -6.56 4.58 4.95
C PHE A 82 -6.97 3.19 4.48
N PHE A 83 -7.78 2.46 5.26
CA PHE A 83 -8.38 1.21 4.81
C PHE A 83 -9.15 1.37 3.49
N ALA A 84 -10.04 2.36 3.39
CA ALA A 84 -10.80 2.61 2.16
C ALA A 84 -9.89 3.00 0.98
N LEU A 85 -8.87 3.83 1.22
CA LEU A 85 -7.89 4.20 0.19
C LEU A 85 -7.12 2.97 -0.32
N TRP A 86 -6.68 2.07 0.56
CA TRP A 86 -5.99 0.85 0.16
C TRP A 86 -6.89 -0.14 -0.58
N VAL A 87 -8.20 -0.19 -0.28
CA VAL A 87 -9.19 -0.93 -1.09
C VAL A 87 -9.22 -0.39 -2.52
N THR A 88 -9.31 0.93 -2.70
CA THR A 88 -9.34 1.53 -4.05
C THR A 88 -8.04 1.28 -4.82
N VAL A 89 -6.89 1.35 -4.16
CA VAL A 89 -5.58 1.01 -4.76
C VAL A 89 -5.57 -0.45 -5.22
N PHE A 90 -6.02 -1.38 -4.36
CA PHE A 90 -6.08 -2.79 -4.71
C PHE A 90 -6.98 -3.04 -5.93
N SER A 91 -8.18 -2.44 -5.99
CA SER A 91 -9.09 -2.58 -7.13
C SER A 91 -8.51 -2.02 -8.45
N LEU A 92 -7.84 -0.87 -8.38
CA LEU A 92 -7.20 -0.24 -9.54
C LEU A 92 -6.04 -1.09 -10.08
N VAL A 93 -5.19 -1.60 -9.18
CA VAL A 93 -4.06 -2.46 -9.55
C VAL A 93 -4.57 -3.80 -10.10
N MET A 94 -5.61 -4.38 -9.51
CA MET A 94 -6.18 -5.64 -9.99
C MET A 94 -6.77 -5.51 -11.40
N THR A 95 -7.40 -4.38 -11.72
CA THR A 95 -7.93 -4.10 -13.06
C THR A 95 -6.81 -4.02 -14.11
N ARG A 96 -5.60 -3.61 -13.71
CA ARG A 96 -4.42 -3.61 -14.59
C ARG A 96 -3.80 -5.00 -14.74
N VAL A 97 -3.74 -5.79 -13.67
CA VAL A 97 -3.15 -7.13 -13.69
C VAL A 97 -4.04 -8.14 -14.44
N GLY A 98 -5.37 -8.02 -14.36
CA GLY A 98 -6.31 -8.85 -15.14
C GLY A 98 -6.16 -10.38 -14.91
N THR A 99 -7.01 -11.16 -15.58
CA THR A 99 -6.96 -12.64 -15.56
C THR A 99 -5.75 -13.20 -16.29
N ASP A 100 -5.23 -12.46 -17.28
CA ASP A 100 -4.12 -12.90 -18.14
C ASP A 100 -2.74 -12.40 -17.67
N GLY A 101 -2.68 -11.61 -16.60
CA GLY A 101 -1.44 -11.22 -15.93
C GLY A 101 -0.39 -10.60 -16.88
N CYS A 102 0.73 -11.31 -17.01
CA CYS A 102 1.87 -10.90 -17.84
C CYS A 102 1.67 -11.14 -19.35
N ASP A 103 0.55 -11.73 -19.75
CA ASP A 103 0.26 -12.08 -21.16
C ASP A 103 -0.77 -11.17 -21.82
N ALA A 104 -1.28 -10.18 -21.07
CA ALA A 104 -2.20 -9.20 -21.60
C ALA A 104 -1.59 -8.42 -22.79
N VAL A 105 -2.39 -8.20 -23.84
CA VAL A 105 -1.96 -7.56 -25.11
C VAL A 105 -1.33 -6.18 -24.88
N TRP A 106 -1.82 -5.43 -23.87
CA TRP A 106 -1.25 -4.13 -23.49
C TRP A 106 0.16 -4.27 -22.89
N TYR A 107 0.45 -5.36 -22.16
CA TYR A 107 1.76 -5.63 -21.59
C TYR A 107 2.75 -6.10 -22.66
N ARG A 108 2.34 -7.03 -23.53
CA ARG A 108 3.17 -7.49 -24.66
C ARG A 108 3.43 -6.39 -25.69
N SER A 109 2.45 -5.55 -26.03
CA SER A 109 2.59 -4.55 -27.10
C SER A 109 3.34 -3.28 -26.68
N TYR A 110 3.23 -2.84 -25.42
CA TYR A 110 3.89 -1.62 -24.95
C TYR A 110 5.19 -1.86 -24.17
N TRP A 111 5.35 -3.00 -23.46
CA TRP A 111 6.38 -3.14 -22.41
C TRP A 111 7.20 -4.44 -22.45
N GLY A 112 6.76 -5.44 -23.22
CA GLY A 112 7.39 -6.77 -23.28
C GLY A 112 8.79 -6.80 -23.89
N PHE A 113 9.16 -5.83 -24.74
CA PHE A 113 10.45 -5.82 -25.43
C PHE A 113 11.60 -5.20 -24.63
N TYR A 114 11.31 -4.29 -23.69
CA TYR A 114 12.36 -3.56 -22.96
C TYR A 114 12.54 -4.00 -21.49
N TRP A 115 11.54 -4.63 -20.85
CA TRP A 115 11.57 -4.87 -19.39
C TRP A 115 10.90 -6.19 -18.98
N ALA A 116 11.59 -7.32 -19.16
CA ALA A 116 11.10 -8.68 -18.90
C ALA A 116 10.72 -8.99 -17.42
N SER A 117 11.01 -8.10 -16.47
CA SER A 117 10.82 -8.33 -15.02
C SER A 117 9.71 -7.51 -14.35
N SER A 118 9.02 -6.63 -15.08
CA SER A 118 8.01 -5.72 -14.51
C SER A 118 6.78 -6.44 -13.95
N CYS A 119 6.40 -7.60 -14.49
CA CYS A 119 5.23 -8.34 -14.03
C CYS A 119 5.36 -8.84 -12.56
N VAL A 120 6.57 -9.24 -12.15
CA VAL A 120 6.84 -9.65 -10.76
C VAL A 120 6.64 -8.48 -9.80
N GLN A 121 7.01 -7.27 -10.23
CA GLN A 121 6.86 -6.05 -9.44
C GLN A 121 5.39 -5.68 -9.25
N PHE A 122 4.55 -5.80 -10.29
CA PHE A 122 3.10 -5.58 -10.16
C PHE A 122 2.42 -6.58 -9.23
N LYS A 123 2.83 -7.86 -9.26
CA LYS A 123 2.36 -8.86 -8.30
C LYS A 123 2.76 -8.52 -6.86
N LEU A 124 3.96 -7.98 -6.67
CA LEU A 124 4.42 -7.53 -5.35
C LEU A 124 3.60 -6.34 -4.84
N VAL A 125 3.28 -5.37 -5.70
CA VAL A 125 2.41 -4.24 -5.36
C VAL A 125 1.01 -4.72 -4.98
N LEU A 126 0.47 -5.71 -5.68
CA LEU A 126 -0.82 -6.33 -5.34
C LEU A 126 -0.80 -6.97 -3.95
N ALA A 127 0.21 -7.81 -3.67
CA ALA A 127 0.36 -8.47 -2.37
C ALA A 127 0.55 -7.48 -1.22
N SER A 128 1.39 -6.45 -1.44
CA SER A 128 1.60 -5.39 -0.45
C SER A 128 0.28 -4.63 -0.17
N SER A 129 -0.46 -4.23 -1.20
CA SER A 129 -1.73 -3.52 -1.02
C SER A 129 -2.74 -4.33 -0.19
N PHE A 130 -2.79 -5.65 -0.40
CA PHE A 130 -3.65 -6.55 0.36
C PHE A 130 -3.22 -6.70 1.83
N ILE A 131 -1.92 -6.81 2.09
CA ILE A 131 -1.37 -6.88 3.47
C ILE A 131 -1.64 -5.56 4.20
N SER A 132 -1.45 -4.42 3.53
CA SER A 132 -1.72 -3.10 4.08
C SER A 132 -3.18 -2.94 4.51
N LEU A 133 -4.12 -3.39 3.66
CA LEU A 133 -5.56 -3.40 3.94
C LEU A 133 -5.88 -4.11 5.26
N TRP A 134 -5.35 -5.32 5.46
CA TRP A 134 -5.56 -6.07 6.70
C TRP A 134 -4.91 -5.39 7.91
N ASN A 135 -3.72 -4.81 7.76
CA ASN A 135 -3.05 -4.11 8.86
C ASN A 135 -3.82 -2.87 9.32
N TYR A 136 -4.43 -2.10 8.42
CA TYR A 136 -5.28 -0.96 8.79
C TYR A 136 -6.59 -1.39 9.45
N LEU A 137 -7.21 -2.48 8.96
CA LEU A 137 -8.42 -3.04 9.56
C LEU A 137 -8.16 -3.56 10.98
N LEU A 138 -7.12 -4.38 11.16
CA LEU A 138 -6.76 -4.96 12.46
C LEU A 138 -6.44 -3.88 13.48
N THR A 139 -5.74 -2.82 13.07
CA THR A 139 -5.42 -1.69 13.95
C THR A 139 -6.68 -0.95 14.40
N THR A 140 -7.65 -0.77 13.50
CA THR A 140 -8.94 -0.15 13.83
C THR A 140 -9.72 -0.96 14.87
N ILE A 141 -9.72 -2.29 14.76
CA ILE A 141 -10.40 -3.20 15.70
C ILE A 141 -9.68 -3.22 17.06
N LEU A 142 -8.35 -3.34 17.06
CA LEU A 142 -7.54 -3.43 18.28
C LEU A 142 -7.57 -2.13 19.11
N VAL A 143 -7.65 -0.96 18.46
CA VAL A 143 -7.82 0.33 19.16
C VAL A 143 -9.18 0.45 19.87
N ARG A 144 -10.22 -0.26 19.37
CA ARG A 144 -11.58 -0.21 19.94
C ARG A 144 -11.78 -1.11 21.16
N HIS A 145 -10.93 -2.12 21.37
CA HIS A 145 -10.99 -3.04 22.51
C HIS A 145 -9.82 -2.80 23.50
N PRO A 146 -9.71 -1.60 24.12
CA PRO A 146 -8.72 -1.39 25.18
C PRO A 146 -9.03 -2.18 26.46
#